data_AF-A0A7K0S0M2-F1
#
_entry.id   AF-A0A7K0S0M2-F1
#
_cell.length_a   1.000
_cell.length_b   1.000
_cell.length_c   1.000
_cell.angle_alpha   90.00
_cell.angle_beta   90.00
_cell.angle_gamma   90.00
#
_symmetry.space_group_name_H-M   'P 1'
#
loop_
_entity.id
_entity.type
_entity.pdbx_description
1 polymer ?
#
loop_
_entity_poly.entity_id
_entity_poly.type
_entity_poly.pdbx_seq_one_letter_code
_entity_poly.pdbx_strand_id
1 'polypeptide(L)'
;GLWDAYLIKENHIAMAGGIAAAVAAARAADPELPLEVECRDPDEVEQAIGAGAGRILLDNMTVAQLSEVVAQVAGRAELEASGGVTLETVADVAASGVQFVSVGAITHSAAALDLSLTVELTR
;
A
#
# COMPACT_ATOMS: atom_id res chain seq x y z
N GLY A 1 -12.66 -2.76 -6.26
CA GLY A 1 -11.72 -3.87 -5.98
C GLY A 1 -11.37 -4.57 -7.28
N LEU A 2 -10.13 -4.40 -7.75
CA LEU A 2 -9.56 -4.91 -9.02
C LEU A 2 -10.00 -4.21 -10.33
N TRP A 3 -10.89 -3.22 -10.29
CA TRP A 3 -11.41 -2.56 -11.50
C TRP A 3 -11.20 -1.04 -11.51
N ASP A 4 -10.85 -0.49 -10.34
CA ASP A 4 -10.86 0.92 -9.97
C ASP A 4 -9.46 1.54 -9.81
N ALA A 5 -8.42 0.70 -9.77
CA ALA A 5 -7.02 1.12 -9.72
C ALA A 5 -6.09 -0.04 -10.13
N TYR A 6 -4.90 0.29 -10.58
CA TYR A 6 -3.80 -0.66 -10.74
C TYR A 6 -2.98 -0.75 -9.45
N LEU A 7 -2.75 -1.98 -8.98
CA LEU A 7 -1.73 -2.29 -7.99
C LEU A 7 -0.71 -3.25 -8.63
N ILE A 8 0.40 -2.69 -9.09
CA ILE A 8 1.47 -3.44 -9.76
C ILE A 8 2.34 -4.09 -8.68
N LYS A 9 2.21 -5.41 -8.57
CA LYS A 9 3.03 -6.29 -7.70
C LYS A 9 4.19 -6.96 -8.42
N GLU A 10 5.07 -7.59 -7.66
CA GLU A 10 6.22 -8.39 -8.12
C GLU A 10 5.91 -9.36 -9.28
N ASN A 11 4.76 -10.04 -9.26
CA ASN A 11 4.37 -10.96 -10.32
C ASN A 11 4.14 -10.23 -11.66
N HIS A 12 3.51 -9.06 -11.63
CA HIS A 12 3.29 -8.24 -12.82
C HIS A 12 4.60 -7.70 -13.36
N ILE A 13 5.47 -7.24 -12.45
CA ILE A 13 6.83 -6.75 -12.77
C ILE A 13 7.63 -7.87 -13.48
N ALA A 14 7.63 -9.08 -12.91
CA ALA A 14 8.32 -10.24 -13.49
C ALA A 14 7.77 -10.61 -14.87
N MET A 15 6.44 -10.62 -15.04
CA MET A 15 5.80 -10.93 -16.32
C MET A 15 6.04 -9.85 -17.40
N ALA A 16 6.09 -8.58 -17.01
CA ALA A 16 6.34 -7.46 -17.91
C ALA A 16 7.83 -7.26 -18.24
N GLY A 17 8.74 -7.87 -17.47
CA GLY A 17 10.18 -7.71 -17.63
C GLY A 17 10.77 -6.47 -16.93
N GLY A 18 10.08 -5.94 -15.90
CA GLY A 18 10.55 -4.82 -15.08
C GLY A 18 9.46 -3.80 -14.75
N ILE A 19 9.75 -2.93 -13.77
CA ILE A 19 8.81 -1.92 -13.27
C ILE A 19 8.40 -0.95 -14.38
N ALA A 20 9.37 -0.40 -15.12
CA ALA A 20 9.10 0.55 -16.20
C ALA A 20 8.18 -0.05 -17.28
N ALA A 21 8.38 -1.33 -17.65
CA ALA A 21 7.54 -2.01 -18.62
C ALA A 21 6.12 -2.26 -18.09
N ALA A 22 5.99 -2.65 -16.82
CA ALA A 22 4.70 -2.86 -16.17
C ALA A 22 3.88 -1.56 -16.08
N VAL A 23 4.52 -0.45 -15.66
CA VAL A 23 3.87 0.86 -15.56
C VAL A 23 3.47 1.37 -16.94
N ALA A 24 4.35 1.25 -17.95
CA ALA A 24 4.03 1.64 -19.32
C ALA A 24 2.84 0.85 -19.89
N ALA A 25 2.78 -0.46 -19.65
CA ALA A 25 1.68 -1.31 -20.09
C ALA A 25 0.35 -0.91 -19.41
N ALA A 26 0.37 -0.65 -18.10
CA ALA A 26 -0.81 -0.19 -17.37
C ALA A 26 -1.33 1.17 -17.89
N ARG A 27 -0.42 2.13 -18.10
CA ARG A 27 -0.77 3.46 -18.65
C ARG A 27 -1.27 3.42 -20.09
N ALA A 28 -0.78 2.49 -20.89
CA ALA A 28 -1.27 2.29 -22.25
C ALA A 28 -2.67 1.68 -22.29
N ALA A 29 -3.02 0.85 -21.29
CA ALA A 29 -4.33 0.23 -21.17
C ALA A 29 -5.38 1.22 -20.66
N ASP A 30 -5.07 1.98 -19.61
CA ASP A 30 -5.90 3.06 -19.09
C ASP A 30 -5.04 4.16 -18.44
N PRO A 31 -4.93 5.34 -19.05
CA PRO A 31 -4.09 6.42 -18.52
C PRO A 31 -4.71 7.14 -17.32
N GLU A 32 -6.02 7.05 -17.11
CA GLU A 32 -6.73 7.80 -16.06
C GLU A 32 -6.86 7.00 -14.75
N LEU A 33 -6.78 5.67 -14.81
CA LEU A 33 -6.84 4.85 -13.60
C LEU A 33 -5.68 5.17 -12.65
N PRO A 34 -5.97 5.34 -11.33
CA PRO A 34 -4.94 5.39 -10.31
C PRO A 34 -4.01 4.18 -10.42
N LEU A 35 -2.72 4.40 -10.21
CA LEU A 35 -1.71 3.35 -10.28
C LEU A 35 -0.76 3.48 -9.12
N GLU A 36 -0.60 2.35 -8.45
CA GLU A 36 0.34 2.14 -7.36
C GLU A 36 1.27 0.99 -7.71
N VAL A 37 2.54 1.12 -7.31
CA VAL A 37 3.54 0.05 -7.46
C VAL A 37 3.96 -0.42 -6.08
N GLU A 38 3.94 -1.73 -5.88
CA GLU A 38 4.47 -2.38 -4.68
C GLU A 38 5.99 -2.53 -4.82
N CYS A 39 6.73 -2.01 -3.84
CA CYS A 39 8.19 -2.01 -3.79
C CYS A 39 8.68 -2.62 -2.48
N ARG A 40 9.76 -3.40 -2.55
CA ARG A 40 10.33 -4.14 -1.42
C ARG A 40 11.64 -3.54 -0.91
N ASP A 41 12.26 -2.67 -1.71
CA ASP A 41 13.51 -1.99 -1.36
C ASP A 41 13.57 -0.57 -1.96
N PRO A 42 14.51 0.27 -1.50
CA PRO A 42 14.66 1.65 -1.98
C PRO A 42 15.05 1.79 -3.47
N ASP A 43 15.63 0.75 -4.09
CA ASP A 43 15.99 0.76 -5.50
C ASP A 43 14.75 0.57 -6.38
N GLU A 44 13.86 -0.35 -6.01
CA GLU A 44 12.55 -0.52 -6.65
C GLU A 44 11.70 0.76 -6.53
N VAL A 45 11.78 1.46 -5.39
CA VAL A 45 11.10 2.76 -5.20
C VAL A 45 11.58 3.79 -6.23
N GLU A 46 12.89 3.95 -6.42
CA GLU A 46 13.42 4.92 -7.40
C GLU A 46 13.04 4.54 -8.83
N GLN A 47 13.03 3.23 -9.15
CA GLN A 47 12.57 2.75 -10.46
C GLN A 47 11.09 3.06 -10.69
N ALA A 48 10.24 2.88 -9.67
CA ALA A 48 8.81 3.19 -9.75
C ALA A 48 8.55 4.68 -9.96
N ILE A 49 9.24 5.55 -9.22
CA ILE A 49 9.17 7.01 -9.41
C ILE A 49 9.64 7.38 -10.82
N GLY A 50 10.78 6.85 -11.27
CA GLY A 50 11.31 7.09 -12.61
C GLY A 50 10.38 6.62 -13.73
N ALA A 51 9.58 5.59 -13.47
CA ALA A 51 8.55 5.09 -14.39
C ALA A 51 7.24 5.90 -14.36
N GLY A 52 7.09 6.86 -13.43
CA GLY A 52 5.91 7.72 -13.30
C GLY A 52 4.83 7.18 -12.37
N ALA A 53 5.17 6.29 -11.44
CA ALA A 53 4.25 5.89 -10.37
C ALA A 53 4.11 7.04 -9.36
N GLY A 54 2.89 7.56 -9.21
CA GLY A 54 2.58 8.64 -8.26
C GLY A 54 2.34 8.15 -6.83
N ARG A 55 2.13 6.84 -6.66
CA ARG A 55 1.91 6.17 -5.38
C ARG A 55 2.71 4.89 -5.30
N ILE A 56 3.28 4.61 -4.12
CA ILE A 56 4.16 3.48 -3.87
C ILE A 56 3.76 2.80 -2.57
N LEU A 57 3.55 1.48 -2.66
CA LEU A 57 3.29 0.62 -1.52
C LEU A 57 4.58 -0.05 -1.08
N LEU A 58 5.01 0.22 0.14
CA LEU A 58 6.25 -0.27 0.75
C LEU A 58 5.97 -1.58 1.48
N ASP A 59 6.35 -2.70 0.89
CA ASP A 59 6.02 -4.04 1.40
C ASP A 59 7.04 -4.53 2.43
N ASN A 60 6.55 -4.83 3.65
CA ASN A 60 7.31 -5.43 4.75
C ASN A 60 8.63 -4.72 5.12
N MET A 61 8.71 -3.41 4.89
CA MET A 61 9.86 -2.59 5.29
C MET A 61 9.86 -2.32 6.79
N THR A 62 11.04 -2.33 7.40
CA THR A 62 11.22 -1.89 8.80
C THR A 62 11.02 -0.38 8.93
N VAL A 63 10.70 0.11 10.13
CA VAL A 63 10.53 1.55 10.41
C VAL A 63 11.75 2.39 10.00
N ALA A 64 12.96 1.83 10.14
CA ALA A 64 14.19 2.48 9.71
C ALA A 64 14.25 2.63 8.17
N GLN A 65 13.92 1.56 7.44
CA GLN A 65 13.84 1.59 5.98
C GLN A 65 12.73 2.53 5.49
N LEU A 66 11.57 2.54 6.15
CA LEU A 66 10.48 3.46 5.82
C LEU A 66 10.95 4.92 5.95
N SER A 67 11.65 5.25 7.03
CA SER A 67 12.18 6.61 7.25
C SER A 67 13.22 7.01 6.21
N GLU A 68 14.08 6.07 5.80
CA GLU A 68 15.06 6.26 4.72
C GLU A 68 14.37 6.52 3.38
N VAL A 69 13.38 5.69 3.04
CA VAL A 69 12.59 5.84 1.80
C VAL A 69 11.81 7.15 1.78
N VAL A 70 11.20 7.55 2.90
CA VAL A 70 10.51 8.85 3.03
C VAL A 70 11.46 10.00 2.72
N ALA A 71 12.68 9.96 3.27
CA ALA A 71 13.70 10.97 3.00
C ALA A 71 14.18 10.96 1.53
N GLN A 72 14.37 9.77 0.94
CA GLN A 72 14.77 9.62 -0.46
C GLN A 72 13.69 10.12 -1.43
N VAL A 73 12.43 9.79 -1.17
CA VAL A 73 11.31 10.13 -2.05
C VAL A 73 11.09 11.63 -2.05
N ALA A 74 11.28 12.31 -0.90
CA ALA A 74 11.22 13.76 -0.78
C ALA A 74 9.94 14.38 -1.40
N GLY A 75 8.80 13.70 -1.24
CA GLY A 75 7.49 14.14 -1.74
C GLY A 75 7.25 13.92 -3.24
N ARG A 76 8.13 13.20 -3.94
CA ARG A 76 7.95 12.85 -5.38
C ARG A 76 6.81 11.85 -5.63
N ALA A 77 6.43 11.08 -4.62
CA ALA A 77 5.33 10.11 -4.66
C ALA A 77 4.65 10.01 -3.29
N GLU A 78 3.38 9.59 -3.27
CA GLU A 78 2.69 9.17 -2.05
C GLU A 78 3.20 7.79 -1.59
N LEU A 79 3.45 7.64 -0.31
CA LEU A 79 3.97 6.41 0.30
C LEU A 79 2.92 5.77 1.20
N GLU A 80 2.72 4.48 1.00
CA GLU A 80 1.86 3.61 1.78
C GLU A 80 2.67 2.47 2.39
N ALA A 81 2.70 2.33 3.71
CA ALA A 81 3.33 1.17 4.35
C ALA A 81 2.36 0.00 4.43
N SER A 82 2.83 -1.22 4.12
CA SER A 82 2.04 -2.44 4.17
C SER A 82 2.84 -3.62 4.73
N GLY A 83 2.12 -4.61 5.27
CA GLY A 83 2.69 -5.86 5.76
C GLY A 83 2.87 -5.90 7.28
N GLY A 84 2.26 -6.90 7.92
CA GLY A 84 2.51 -7.22 9.34
C GLY A 84 2.19 -6.12 10.37
N VAL A 85 1.46 -5.06 9.99
CA VAL A 85 1.14 -3.95 10.89
C VAL A 85 0.16 -4.40 11.98
N THR A 86 0.49 -4.10 13.24
CA THR A 86 -0.34 -4.39 14.41
C THR A 86 -0.68 -3.11 15.16
N LEU A 87 -1.56 -3.21 16.17
CA LEU A 87 -1.90 -2.05 17.00
C LEU A 87 -0.68 -1.51 17.76
N GLU A 88 0.26 -2.38 18.12
CA GLU A 88 1.50 -2.03 18.80
C GLU A 88 2.50 -1.33 17.88
N THR A 89 2.53 -1.67 16.58
CA THR A 89 3.53 -1.17 15.63
C THR A 89 3.05 -0.01 14.77
N VAL A 90 1.73 0.18 14.60
CA VAL A 90 1.16 1.18 13.69
C VAL A 90 1.59 2.62 14.00
N ALA A 91 1.81 2.94 15.29
CA ALA A 91 2.25 4.27 15.70
C ALA A 91 3.67 4.58 15.22
N ASP A 92 4.59 3.62 15.35
CA ASP A 92 5.98 3.76 14.90
C ASP A 92 6.07 3.78 13.37
N VAL A 93 5.24 2.95 12.70
CA VAL A 93 5.11 2.98 11.24
C VAL A 93 4.64 4.36 10.77
N ALA A 94 3.59 4.93 11.38
CA ALA A 94 3.12 6.27 11.02
C ALA A 94 4.17 7.35 11.31
N ALA A 95 4.93 7.22 12.41
CA ALA A 95 5.99 8.16 12.77
C ALA A 95 7.17 8.18 11.77
N SER A 96 7.33 7.16 10.92
CA SER A 96 8.31 7.16 9.83
C SER A 96 8.07 8.25 8.78
N GLY A 97 6.84 8.77 8.69
CA GLY A 97 6.47 9.84 7.77
C GLY A 97 5.75 9.39 6.48
N VAL A 98 5.41 8.10 6.37
CA VAL A 98 4.52 7.61 5.31
C VAL A 98 3.14 8.27 5.40
N GLN A 99 2.46 8.44 4.26
CA GLN A 99 1.14 9.10 4.22
C GLN A 99 0.01 8.13 4.56
N PHE A 100 0.18 6.86 4.21
CA PHE A 100 -0.83 5.82 4.41
C PHE A 100 -0.22 4.59 5.09
N VAL A 101 -1.06 3.86 5.81
CA VAL A 101 -0.71 2.57 6.40
C VAL A 101 -1.85 1.59 6.11
N SER A 102 -1.54 0.57 5.32
CA SER A 102 -2.48 -0.51 4.99
C SER A 102 -2.45 -1.59 6.05
N VAL A 103 -3.62 -1.85 6.67
CA VAL A 103 -3.76 -2.84 7.75
C VAL A 103 -4.80 -3.88 7.35
N GLY A 104 -4.36 -5.06 6.91
CA GLY A 104 -5.30 -6.14 6.55
C GLY A 104 -6.13 -6.63 7.73
N ALA A 105 -5.54 -6.65 8.93
CA ALA A 105 -6.12 -7.25 10.13
C ALA A 105 -7.48 -6.64 10.53
N ILE A 106 -7.74 -5.37 10.23
CA ILE A 106 -9.02 -4.72 10.55
C ILE A 106 -10.19 -5.19 9.67
N THR A 107 -9.92 -5.96 8.62
CA THR A 107 -10.96 -6.54 7.76
C THR A 107 -11.03 -8.06 7.91
N HIS A 108 -9.90 -8.76 7.78
CA HIS A 108 -9.90 -10.23 7.82
C HIS A 108 -9.85 -10.82 9.24
N SER A 109 -9.55 -10.01 10.26
CA SER A 109 -9.37 -10.46 11.65
C SER A 109 -9.94 -9.51 12.70
N ALA A 110 -10.88 -8.64 12.33
CA ALA A 110 -11.55 -7.77 13.29
C ALA A 110 -12.33 -8.60 14.32
N ALA A 111 -12.21 -8.22 15.59
CA ALA A 111 -12.99 -8.84 16.66
C ALA A 111 -14.48 -8.53 16.47
N ALA A 112 -15.32 -9.56 16.62
CA ALA A 112 -16.76 -9.37 16.65
C ALA A 112 -17.15 -8.59 17.92
N LEU A 113 -18.02 -7.60 17.77
CA LEU A 113 -18.60 -6.87 18.90
C LEU A 113 -19.55 -7.80 19.67
N ASP A 114 -19.48 -7.77 21.00
CA ASP A 114 -20.43 -8.48 21.86
C ASP A 114 -21.78 -7.76 21.85
N LEU A 115 -22.79 -8.38 21.25
CA LEU A 115 -24.11 -7.80 21.02
C LEU A 115 -25.19 -8.67 21.64
N SER A 116 -26.16 -8.04 22.29
CA SER A 116 -27.37 -8.69 22.83
C SER A 116 -28.63 -7.96 22.38
N LEU A 117 -29.70 -8.73 22.14
CA LEU A 117 -31.04 -8.21 21.82
C LEU A 117 -31.97 -8.46 23.00
N THR A 118 -32.50 -7.39 23.59
CA THR A 118 -33.57 -7.47 24.59
C THR A 118 -34.91 -7.19 23.92
N VAL A 119 -35.89 -8.07 24.12
CA VAL A 119 -37.24 -7.94 23.55
C VAL A 119 -38.25 -7.83 24.69
N GLU A 120 -39.04 -6.75 24.69
CA GLU A 120 -40.17 -6.55 25.59
C GLU A 120 -41.48 -6.73 24.81
N LEU A 121 -42.35 -7.61 25.28
CA LEU A 121 -43.69 -7.80 24.71
C LEU A 121 -44.70 -7.02 25.56
N THR A 122 -45.23 -5.94 25.01
CA THR A 122 -46.43 -5.28 25.53
C THR A 122 -47.65 -6.13 25.17
N ARG A 123 -48.40 -6.59 26.19
CA ARG A 123 -49.71 -7.22 26.01
C ARG A 123 -50.79 -6.16 25.79
#